data_AF-A0A971LI34-F1
#
_entry.id   AF-A0A971LI34-F1
#
_cell.length_a   1.000
_cell.length_b   1.000
_cell.length_c   1.000
_cell.angle_alpha   90.00
_cell.angle_beta   90.00
_cell.angle_gamma   90.00
#
_symmetry.space_group_name_H-M   'P 1'
#
loop_
_entity.id
_entity.type
_entity.pdbx_description
1 polymer ?
#
loop_
_entity_poly.entity_id
_entity_poly.type
_entity_poly.pdbx_seq_one_letter_code
_entity_poly.pdbx_strand_id
1 'polypeptide(L)'
;MTKKISGIILGTVLIIFGCLALAANLGYLQLGVEVVALLFLALGGYFLVLYLAGNPGFLFPALLFVFLSVPFWCTLKGLDYLIWVQAGWVLAPGLAFLGASLQGGPYAPLAIPGGIITAVGVFIILENLYGVSFETVLAIALIVAGMVLLWRSRHSR
;
A
#
# COMPACT_ATOMS: atom_id res chain seq x y z
N MET A 1 10.88 6.51 -42.86
CA MET A 1 12.19 6.60 -42.17
C MET A 1 12.09 6.47 -40.64
N THR A 2 10.94 6.80 -40.03
CA THR A 2 10.68 6.79 -38.57
C THR A 2 10.62 5.40 -37.90
N LYS A 3 10.12 4.35 -38.58
CA LYS A 3 10.05 2.99 -38.00
C LYS A 3 11.42 2.34 -37.73
N LYS A 4 12.43 2.66 -38.53
CA LYS A 4 13.78 2.07 -38.43
C LYS A 4 14.54 2.58 -37.20
N ILE A 5 14.33 3.86 -36.85
CA ILE A 5 14.91 4.50 -35.67
C ILE A 5 14.28 3.94 -34.38
N SER A 6 12.96 3.72 -34.38
CA SER A 6 12.26 3.12 -33.23
C SER A 6 12.75 1.70 -32.92
N GLY A 7 13.03 0.89 -33.95
CA GLY A 7 13.59 -0.47 -33.75
C GLY A 7 15.01 -0.46 -33.18
N ILE A 8 15.85 0.49 -33.60
CA ILE A 8 17.21 0.64 -33.05
C ILE A 8 17.16 1.10 -31.60
N ILE A 9 16.31 2.09 -31.27
CA ILE A 9 16.13 2.56 -29.88
C ILE A 9 15.65 1.41 -29.00
N LEU A 10 14.64 0.65 -29.44
CA LEU A 10 14.14 -0.50 -28.71
C LEU A 10 15.22 -1.58 -28.54
N GLY A 11 15.99 -1.86 -29.60
CA GLY A 11 17.11 -2.81 -29.56
C GLY A 11 18.19 -2.42 -28.55
N THR A 12 18.61 -1.15 -28.56
CA THR A 12 19.60 -0.63 -27.60
C THR A 12 19.08 -0.69 -26.16
N VAL A 13 17.81 -0.34 -25.93
CA VAL A 13 17.18 -0.44 -24.62
C VAL A 13 17.16 -1.88 -24.12
N LEU A 14 16.78 -2.84 -24.98
CA LEU A 14 16.77 -4.26 -24.63
C LEU A 14 18.17 -4.81 -24.34
N ILE A 15 19.19 -4.37 -25.08
CA ILE A 15 20.59 -4.73 -24.81
C ILE A 15 21.01 -4.22 -23.43
N ILE A 16 20.70 -2.97 -23.09
CA ILE A 16 21.02 -2.39 -21.78
C ILE A 16 20.32 -3.18 -20.65
N PHE A 17 19.02 -3.47 -20.78
CA PHE A 17 18.29 -4.27 -19.80
C PHE A 17 18.83 -5.71 -19.69
N GLY A 18 19.19 -6.32 -20.82
CA GLY A 18 19.80 -7.66 -20.85
C GLY A 18 21.16 -7.69 -20.15
N CYS A 19 22.02 -6.70 -20.39
CA CYS A 19 23.31 -6.56 -19.71
C CYS A 19 23.16 -6.31 -18.21
N LEU A 20 22.20 -5.48 -17.79
CA LEU A 20 21.90 -5.24 -16.37
C LEU A 20 21.38 -6.51 -15.68
N ALA A 21 20.48 -7.26 -16.33
CA ALA A 21 19.99 -8.54 -15.82
C ALA A 21 21.11 -9.59 -15.72
N LEU A 22 21.99 -9.66 -16.73
CA LEU A 22 23.12 -10.58 -16.74
C LEU A 22 24.14 -10.23 -15.64
N ALA A 23 24.45 -8.94 -15.46
CA ALA A 23 25.35 -8.47 -14.42
C ALA A 23 24.77 -8.68 -13.01
N ALA A 24 23.44 -8.58 -12.85
CA ALA A 24 22.76 -8.93 -11.60
C ALA A 24 22.83 -10.43 -11.31
N ASN A 25 22.60 -11.28 -12.32
CA ASN A 25 22.65 -12.74 -12.20
C ASN A 25 24.07 -13.26 -11.92
N LEU A 26 25.09 -12.62 -12.48
CA LEU A 26 26.49 -12.93 -12.23
C LEU A 26 27.02 -12.34 -10.91
N GLY A 27 26.19 -11.62 -10.15
CA GLY A 27 26.57 -11.01 -8.88
C GLY A 27 27.51 -9.80 -8.99
N TYR A 28 27.84 -9.35 -10.21
CA TYR A 28 28.61 -8.12 -10.45
C TYR A 28 27.83 -6.86 -10.11
N LEU A 29 26.52 -6.91 -10.35
CA LEU A 29 25.56 -5.96 -9.83
C LEU A 29 24.91 -6.62 -8.62
N GLN A 30 25.43 -6.32 -7.44
CA GLN A 30 24.61 -6.35 -6.22
C GLN A 30 23.58 -5.23 -6.37
N LEU A 31 22.62 -5.39 -7.28
CA LEU A 31 21.36 -4.65 -7.19
C LEU A 31 20.78 -5.09 -5.87
N GLY A 32 21.09 -4.33 -4.82
CA GLY A 32 20.48 -4.48 -3.53
C GLY A 32 18.99 -4.57 -3.79
N VAL A 33 18.33 -5.50 -3.11
CA VAL A 33 16.90 -5.76 -3.33
C VAL A 33 16.07 -4.46 -3.22
N GLU A 34 16.64 -3.45 -2.55
CA GLU A 34 16.37 -2.00 -2.66
C GLU A 34 15.89 -1.49 -4.03
N VAL A 35 16.47 -1.93 -5.15
CA VAL A 35 16.06 -1.48 -6.49
C VAL A 35 14.63 -1.91 -6.81
N VAL A 36 14.19 -3.06 -6.30
CA VAL A 36 12.80 -3.52 -6.45
C VAL A 36 11.85 -2.65 -5.63
N ALA A 37 12.25 -2.21 -4.43
CA ALA A 37 11.46 -1.25 -3.66
C ALA A 37 11.40 0.13 -4.32
N LEU A 38 12.51 0.58 -4.93
CA LEU A 38 12.53 1.81 -5.72
C LEU A 38 11.64 1.72 -6.96
N LEU A 39 11.51 0.54 -7.59
CA LEU A 39 10.55 0.32 -8.67
C LEU A 39 9.11 0.51 -8.19
N PHE A 40 8.75 -0.01 -7.01
CA PHE A 40 7.42 0.23 -6.42
C PHE A 40 7.17 1.72 -6.18
N LEU A 41 8.15 2.42 -5.60
CA LEU A 41 8.03 3.86 -5.39
C LEU A 41 7.93 4.64 -6.72
N ALA A 42 8.72 4.26 -7.73
CA ALA A 42 8.70 4.87 -9.05
C ALA A 42 7.36 4.63 -9.77
N LEU A 43 6.79 3.43 -9.67
CA LEU A 43 5.46 3.12 -10.19
C LEU A 43 4.39 3.95 -9.49
N GLY A 44 4.45 4.05 -8.16
CA GLY A 44 3.56 4.90 -7.37
C GLY A 44 3.65 6.37 -7.81
N GLY A 45 4.86 6.89 -7.97
CA GLY A 45 5.12 8.24 -8.47
C GLY A 45 4.60 8.46 -9.89
N TYR A 46 4.79 7.49 -10.79
CA TYR A 46 4.26 7.55 -12.16
C TYR A 46 2.73 7.66 -12.17
N PHE A 47 2.03 6.81 -11.40
CA PHE A 47 0.58 6.89 -11.28
C PHE A 47 0.12 8.19 -10.60
N LEU A 48 0.91 8.73 -9.68
CA LEU A 48 0.61 10.02 -9.05
C LEU A 48 0.70 11.17 -10.07
N VAL A 49 1.70 11.16 -10.96
CA VAL A 49 1.79 12.12 -12.06
C VAL A 49 0.58 12.01 -13.00
N LEU A 50 0.15 10.79 -13.35
CA LEU A 50 -1.05 10.58 -14.16
C LEU A 50 -2.33 11.08 -13.46
N TYR A 51 -2.43 10.90 -12.15
CA TYR A 51 -3.50 11.43 -11.34
C TYR A 51 -3.53 12.96 -11.38
N LEU A 52 -2.39 13.61 -11.14
CA LEU A 52 -2.25 15.07 -11.20
C LEU A 52 -2.47 15.65 -12.61
N ALA A 53 -2.24 14.85 -13.65
CA ALA A 53 -2.56 15.17 -15.04
C ALA A 53 -4.06 15.06 -15.38
N GLY A 54 -4.92 14.78 -14.39
CA GLY A 54 -6.39 14.80 -14.52
C GLY A 54 -7.06 13.43 -14.63
N ASN A 55 -6.35 12.34 -14.34
CA ASN A 55 -6.91 10.98 -14.40
C ASN A 55 -7.20 10.43 -12.99
N PRO A 56 -8.40 10.65 -12.42
CA PRO A 56 -8.70 10.36 -11.01
C PRO A 56 -8.53 8.88 -10.63
N GLY A 57 -8.72 7.97 -11.59
CA GLY A 57 -8.61 6.52 -11.39
C GLY A 57 -7.20 6.02 -11.01
N PHE A 58 -6.16 6.85 -11.15
CA PHE A 58 -4.80 6.46 -10.79
C PHE A 58 -4.39 6.78 -9.36
N LEU A 59 -5.22 7.47 -8.56
CA LEU A 59 -4.83 7.77 -7.16
C LEU A 59 -4.71 6.51 -6.32
N PHE A 60 -5.65 5.58 -6.43
CA PHE A 60 -5.60 4.33 -5.66
C PHE A 60 -4.32 3.53 -5.95
N PRO A 61 -3.99 3.17 -7.21
CA PRO A 61 -2.74 2.47 -7.49
C PRO A 61 -1.51 3.30 -7.11
N ALA A 62 -1.53 4.63 -7.28
CA ALA A 62 -0.44 5.49 -6.84
C ALA A 62 -0.16 5.33 -5.34
N LEU A 63 -1.19 5.52 -4.51
CA LEU A 63 -1.07 5.41 -3.06
C LEU A 63 -0.71 3.99 -2.62
N LEU A 64 -1.29 2.97 -3.25
CA LEU A 64 -0.97 1.57 -2.94
C LEU A 64 0.51 1.27 -3.15
N PHE A 65 1.07 1.63 -4.31
CA PHE A 65 2.48 1.37 -4.60
C PHE A 65 3.42 2.22 -3.73
N VAL A 66 3.06 3.47 -3.44
CA VAL A 66 3.81 4.31 -2.49
C VAL A 66 3.82 3.69 -1.10
N PHE A 67 2.66 3.31 -0.56
CA PHE A 67 2.60 2.74 0.79
C PHE A 67 3.22 1.35 0.89
N LEU A 68 3.14 0.52 -0.15
CA LEU A 68 3.79 -0.80 -0.18
C LEU A 68 5.31 -0.72 -0.30
N SER A 69 5.85 0.37 -0.89
CA SER A 69 7.29 0.52 -1.06
C SER A 69 8.06 0.45 0.27
N VAL A 70 7.48 0.96 1.36
CA VAL A 70 8.10 1.02 2.69
C VAL A 70 8.20 -0.35 3.37
N PRO A 71 7.09 -1.09 3.64
CA PRO A 71 7.18 -2.41 4.24
C PRO A 71 7.94 -3.38 3.34
N PHE A 72 7.83 -3.25 2.02
CA PHE A 72 8.60 -4.05 1.09
C PHE A 72 10.10 -3.79 1.21
N TRP A 73 10.54 -2.53 1.21
CA TRP A 73 11.95 -2.20 1.44
C TRP A 73 12.46 -2.77 2.78
N CYS A 74 11.65 -2.69 3.84
CA CYS A 74 12.02 -3.22 5.15
C CYS A 74 12.15 -4.75 5.15
N THR A 75 11.19 -5.47 4.55
CA THR A 75 11.25 -6.93 4.37
C THR A 75 12.50 -7.33 3.59
N LEU A 76 12.83 -6.57 2.54
CA LEU A 76 14.01 -6.81 1.73
C LEU A 76 15.34 -6.57 2.46
N LYS A 77 15.33 -5.75 3.51
CA LYS A 77 16.45 -5.55 4.43
C LYS A 77 16.50 -6.59 5.56
N GLY A 78 15.61 -7.58 5.56
CA GLY A 78 15.52 -8.60 6.61
C GLY A 78 14.95 -8.06 7.93
N LEU A 79 14.13 -7.00 7.86
CA LEU A 79 13.46 -6.40 9.01
C LEU A 79 12.01 -6.92 9.18
N ASP A 80 11.67 -8.02 8.52
CA ASP A 80 10.35 -8.67 8.54
C ASP A 80 9.95 -9.21 9.92
N TYR A 81 10.94 -9.42 10.80
CA TYR A 81 10.72 -9.75 12.21
C TYR A 81 10.13 -8.58 13.03
N LEU A 82 10.21 -7.35 12.52
CA LEU A 82 9.63 -6.19 13.20
C LEU A 82 8.12 -6.13 12.95
N ILE A 83 7.34 -6.12 14.03
CA ILE A 83 5.87 -6.14 13.96
C ILE A 83 5.28 -4.99 13.15
N TRP A 84 5.90 -3.82 13.17
CA TRP A 84 5.43 -2.65 12.43
C TRP A 84 5.60 -2.82 10.92
N VAL A 85 6.54 -3.67 10.47
CA VAL A 85 6.68 -4.03 9.05
C VAL A 85 5.53 -4.94 8.63
N GLN A 86 5.18 -5.92 9.46
CA GLN A 86 4.02 -6.81 9.23
C GLN A 86 2.71 -6.02 9.25
N ALA A 87 2.54 -5.12 10.21
CA ALA A 87 1.42 -4.19 10.24
C ALA A 87 1.42 -3.28 9.01
N GLY A 88 2.59 -2.83 8.54
CA GLY A 88 2.75 -2.03 7.33
C GLY A 88 2.18 -2.69 6.07
N TRP A 89 2.33 -4.01 5.95
CA TRP A 89 1.72 -4.80 4.85
C TRP A 89 0.19 -4.78 4.86
N VAL A 90 -0.42 -4.70 6.05
CA VAL A 90 -1.87 -4.57 6.22
C VAL A 90 -2.32 -3.12 6.08
N LEU A 91 -1.56 -2.18 6.65
CA LEU A 91 -1.86 -0.75 6.64
C LEU A 91 -1.77 -0.16 5.22
N ALA A 92 -0.84 -0.60 4.39
CA ALA A 92 -0.63 -0.04 3.05
C ALA A 92 -1.89 -0.03 2.17
N PRO A 93 -2.61 -1.17 1.95
CA PRO A 93 -3.87 -1.15 1.23
C PRO A 93 -4.97 -0.36 1.96
N GLY A 94 -5.03 -0.42 3.29
CA GLY A 94 -5.99 0.34 4.10
C GLY A 94 -5.87 1.85 3.90
N LEU A 95 -4.64 2.37 3.99
CA LEU A 95 -4.31 3.77 3.75
C LEU A 95 -4.55 4.19 2.30
N ALA A 96 -4.28 3.30 1.33
CA ALA A 96 -4.58 3.55 -0.07
C ALA A 96 -6.10 3.69 -0.33
N PHE A 97 -6.91 2.80 0.28
CA PHE A 97 -8.37 2.91 0.22
C PHE A 97 -8.89 4.20 0.87
N LEU A 98 -8.37 4.55 2.06
CA LEU A 98 -8.75 5.78 2.74
C LEU A 98 -8.36 7.02 1.93
N GLY A 99 -7.13 7.10 1.43
CA GLY A 99 -6.69 8.22 0.61
C GLY A 99 -7.46 8.34 -0.71
N ALA A 100 -7.81 7.22 -1.35
CA ALA A 100 -8.69 7.23 -2.52
C ALA A 100 -10.13 7.69 -2.18
N SER A 101 -10.64 7.30 -1.00
CA SER A 101 -11.98 7.68 -0.56
C SER A 101 -12.16 9.19 -0.34
N LEU A 102 -11.06 9.91 -0.04
CA LEU A 102 -11.06 11.37 0.10
C LEU A 102 -11.39 12.11 -1.21
N GLN A 103 -11.31 11.46 -2.37
CA GLN A 103 -11.80 12.04 -3.63
C GLN A 103 -13.32 12.21 -3.65
N GLY A 104 -14.04 11.48 -2.80
CA GLY A 104 -15.50 11.45 -2.81
C GLY A 104 -16.10 10.76 -4.04
N GLY A 105 -17.38 11.02 -4.28
CA GLY A 105 -18.13 10.46 -5.42
C GLY A 105 -18.10 8.92 -5.46
N PRO A 106 -17.73 8.30 -6.59
CA PRO A 106 -17.73 6.84 -6.73
C PRO A 106 -16.70 6.14 -5.84
N TYR A 107 -15.72 6.86 -5.29
CA TYR A 107 -14.69 6.31 -4.41
C TYR A 107 -15.02 6.43 -2.91
N ALA A 108 -16.06 7.20 -2.54
CA ALA A 108 -16.50 7.34 -1.15
C ALA A 108 -16.78 5.99 -0.43
N PRO A 109 -17.36 4.96 -1.08
CA PRO A 109 -17.57 3.65 -0.45
C PRO A 109 -16.28 2.95 0.01
N LEU A 110 -15.11 3.32 -0.53
CA LEU A 110 -13.82 2.75 -0.14
C LEU A 110 -13.40 3.13 1.29
N ALA A 111 -14.04 4.13 1.89
CA ALA A 111 -13.77 4.52 3.28
C ALA A 111 -14.05 3.39 4.28
N ILE A 112 -15.06 2.55 4.01
CA ILE A 112 -15.43 1.42 4.88
C ILE A 112 -14.35 0.33 4.87
N PRO A 113 -14.01 -0.30 3.71
CA PRO A 113 -12.95 -1.31 3.69
C PRO A 113 -11.58 -0.70 4.08
N GLY A 114 -11.30 0.54 3.69
CA GLY A 114 -10.08 1.25 4.10
C GLY A 114 -9.98 1.44 5.62
N GLY A 115 -11.09 1.83 6.26
CA GLY A 115 -11.18 1.99 7.70
C GLY A 115 -11.00 0.66 8.45
N ILE A 116 -11.66 -0.41 7.98
CA ILE A 116 -11.53 -1.75 8.58
C ILE A 116 -10.08 -2.25 8.49
N ILE A 117 -9.49 -2.23 7.29
CA ILE A 117 -8.14 -2.73 7.07
C ILE A 117 -7.12 -1.90 7.86
N THR A 118 -7.27 -0.57 7.87
CA THR A 118 -6.39 0.31 8.65
C THR A 118 -6.52 0.05 10.15
N ALA A 119 -7.76 -0.12 10.65
CA ALA A 119 -8.00 -0.45 12.05
C ALA A 119 -7.35 -1.78 12.45
N VAL A 120 -7.43 -2.82 11.61
CA VAL A 120 -6.74 -4.10 11.84
C VAL A 120 -5.22 -3.90 11.86
N GLY A 121 -4.67 -3.16 10.91
CA GLY A 121 -3.22 -2.87 10.88
C GLY A 121 -2.73 -2.09 12.10
N VAL A 122 -3.49 -1.08 12.55
CA VAL A 122 -3.19 -0.33 13.79
C VAL A 122 -3.32 -1.26 15.00
N PHE A 123 -4.31 -2.15 14.99
CA PHE A 123 -4.54 -3.07 16.09
C PHE A 123 -3.36 -4.02 16.29
N ILE A 124 -2.78 -4.57 15.21
CA ILE A 124 -1.57 -5.41 15.28
C ILE A 124 -0.42 -4.68 16.00
N ILE A 125 -0.28 -3.38 15.75
CA ILE A 125 0.73 -2.55 16.42
C ILE A 125 0.38 -2.38 17.91
N LEU A 126 -0.87 -2.05 18.22
CA LEU A 126 -1.32 -1.81 19.60
C LEU A 126 -1.29 -3.06 20.47
N GLU A 127 -1.68 -4.22 19.93
CA GLU A 127 -1.60 -5.51 20.63
C GLU A 127 -0.16 -5.84 21.00
N ASN A 128 0.77 -5.60 20.10
CA ASN A 128 2.18 -5.83 20.36
C ASN A 128 2.78 -4.84 21.38
N LEU A 129 2.44 -3.55 21.27
CA LEU A 129 3.00 -2.51 22.15
C LEU A 129 2.39 -2.51 23.55
N TYR A 130 1.10 -2.84 23.67
CA TYR A 130 0.34 -2.66 24.92
C TYR A 130 -0.28 -3.96 25.46
N GLY A 131 -0.12 -5.09 24.78
CA GLY A 131 -0.67 -6.38 25.21
C GLY A 131 -2.20 -6.43 25.18
N VAL A 132 -2.84 -5.52 24.46
CA VAL A 132 -4.30 -5.45 24.34
C VAL A 132 -4.75 -6.46 23.29
N SER A 133 -5.49 -7.50 23.69
CA SER A 133 -5.93 -8.53 22.73
C SER A 133 -7.07 -8.03 21.83
N PHE A 134 -7.07 -8.47 20.57
CA PHE A 134 -8.10 -8.11 19.57
C PHE A 134 -9.51 -8.45 20.05
N GLU A 135 -9.63 -9.60 20.69
CA GLU A 135 -10.87 -10.09 21.30
C GLU A 135 -11.41 -9.10 22.35
N THR A 136 -10.52 -8.49 23.15
CA THR A 136 -10.92 -7.53 24.19
C THR A 136 -11.48 -6.26 23.57
N VAL A 137 -10.83 -5.72 22.53
CA VAL A 137 -11.31 -4.49 21.88
C VAL A 137 -12.56 -4.74 21.05
N LEU A 138 -12.65 -5.87 20.37
CA LEU A 138 -13.87 -6.28 19.67
C LEU A 138 -15.04 -6.46 20.65
N ALA A 139 -14.81 -7.11 21.79
CA ALA A 139 -15.81 -7.26 22.84
C ALA A 139 -16.29 -5.90 23.37
N ILE A 140 -15.36 -4.97 23.66
CA ILE A 140 -15.70 -3.61 24.09
C ILE A 140 -16.51 -2.88 23.01
N ALA A 141 -16.09 -2.96 21.75
CA ALA A 141 -16.78 -2.32 20.63
C ALA A 141 -18.22 -2.85 20.46
N LEU A 142 -18.42 -4.17 20.58
CA LEU A 142 -19.74 -4.80 20.54
C LEU A 142 -20.61 -4.39 21.73
N ILE A 143 -20.04 -4.30 22.93
CA ILE A 143 -20.75 -3.83 24.13
C ILE A 143 -21.20 -2.37 23.94
N VAL A 144 -20.32 -1.48 23.47
CA VAL A 144 -20.65 -0.07 23.20
C VAL A 144 -21.70 0.06 22.11
N ALA A 145 -21.55 -0.67 20.99
CA ALA A 145 -22.53 -0.69 19.92
C ALA A 145 -23.92 -1.15 20.42
N GLY A 146 -23.95 -2.22 21.24
CA GLY A 146 -25.16 -2.70 21.89
C GLY A 146 -25.81 -1.66 22.81
N MET A 147 -25.02 -0.97 23.64
CA MET A 147 -25.51 0.12 24.50
C MET A 147 -26.10 1.28 23.68
N VAL A 148 -25.45 1.68 22.60
CA VAL A 148 -25.94 2.75 21.72
C VAL A 148 -27.26 2.37 21.04
N LEU A 149 -27.37 1.13 20.55
CA LEU A 149 -28.61 0.62 19.94
C LEU A 149 -29.77 0.58 20.94
N LEU A 150 -29.52 0.11 22.17
CA LEU A 150 -30.51 0.08 23.24
C LEU A 150 -30.96 1.50 23.66
N TRP A 151 -30.01 2.44 23.75
CA TRP A 151 -30.32 3.84 24.07
C TRP A 151 -31.17 4.51 22.99
N ARG A 152 -30.81 4.34 21.71
CA ARG A 152 -31.60 4.83 20.56
C ARG A 152 -33.00 4.23 20.52
N SER A 153 -33.12 2.92 20.76
CA SER A 153 -34.43 2.24 20.78
C SER A 153 -35.35 2.77 21.90
N ARG A 154 -34.78 3.23 23.02
CA ARG A 154 -35.55 3.85 24.11
C ARG A 154 -35.95 5.30 23.84
N HIS A 155 -35.22 6.03 23.00
CA HIS A 155 -35.52 7.42 22.63
C HIS A 155 -36.37 7.56 21.35
N SER A 156 -36.58 6.45 20.62
CA SER A 156 -37.47 6.41 19.45
C SER A 156 -38.89 5.90 19.78
N ARG A 157 -39.21 5.73 21.07
CA ARG A 157 -40.56 5.54 21.62
C ARG A 157 -40.93 6.76 22.42
#